data_AF-A0A6N9CCP1-F1
#
_entry.id   AF-A0A6N9CCP1-F1
#
_cell.length_a   1.000
_cell.length_b   1.000
_cell.length_c   1.000
_cell.angle_alpha   90.00
_cell.angle_beta   90.00
_cell.angle_gamma   90.00
#
_symmetry.space_group_name_H-M   'P 1'
#
loop_
_entity.id
_entity.type
_entity.pdbx_description
1 polymer ?
#
loop_
_entity_poly.entity_id
_entity_poly.type
_entity_poly.pdbx_seq_one_letter_code
_entity_poly.pdbx_strand_id
1 'polypeptide(L)'
;MNHENFRSSTAGKCTRTIGRPPYWAYVPNPLPPKIEVDWELADLVSKAGIKLGELSGAGQLLPNPHLLISPLLIRRESVTSS
;
A
#
# COMPACT_ATOMS: atom_id res chain seq x y z
N MET A 1 17.66 -14.26 2.18
CA MET A 1 16.20 -14.50 2.21
C MET A 1 15.94 -15.81 2.93
N ASN A 2 15.24 -15.78 4.07
CA ASN A 2 14.84 -17.00 4.77
C ASN A 2 13.46 -17.43 4.25
N HIS A 3 13.40 -18.54 3.50
CA HIS A 3 12.17 -19.03 2.87
C HIS A 3 11.12 -19.49 3.89
N GLU A 4 11.53 -19.81 5.12
CA GLU A 4 10.60 -20.20 6.20
C GLU A 4 9.66 -19.06 6.59
N ASN A 5 10.10 -17.80 6.49
CA ASN A 5 9.28 -16.63 6.82
C ASN A 5 8.12 -16.40 5.83
N PHE A 6 8.16 -17.02 4.65
CA PHE A 6 7.18 -16.82 3.59
C PHE A 6 6.26 -18.03 3.39
N ARG A 7 6.33 -19.04 4.26
CA ARG A 7 5.47 -20.24 4.18
C ARG A 7 4.00 -19.95 4.48
N SER A 8 3.72 -19.00 5.38
CA SER A 8 2.37 -18.59 5.78
C SER A 8 1.96 -17.20 5.24
N SER A 9 2.69 -16.67 4.24
CA SER A 9 2.42 -15.33 3.70
C SER A 9 1.09 -15.30 2.94
N THR A 10 0.22 -14.37 3.31
CA THR A 10 -1.02 -14.05 2.58
C THR A 10 -0.74 -13.36 1.24
N ALA A 11 0.46 -12.81 1.04
CA ALA A 11 0.85 -12.06 -0.14
C ALA A 11 1.43 -12.93 -1.28
N GLY A 12 1.83 -14.18 -1.02
CA GLY A 12 2.49 -15.01 -2.03
C GLY A 12 3.19 -16.24 -1.45
N LYS A 13 3.85 -17.03 -2.32
CA LYS A 13 4.51 -18.29 -1.97
C LYS A 13 5.95 -18.31 -2.49
N CYS A 14 6.87 -18.84 -1.68
CA CYS A 14 8.20 -19.18 -2.17
C CYS A 14 8.18 -20.55 -2.87
N THR A 15 8.54 -20.58 -4.15
CA THR A 15 8.69 -21.81 -4.94
C THR A 15 10.15 -22.03 -5.30
N ARG A 16 10.55 -23.29 -5.42
CA ARG A 16 11.91 -23.65 -5.86
C ARG A 16 11.94 -23.71 -7.37
N THR A 17 12.89 -23.00 -7.99
CA THR A 17 13.03 -23.00 -9.45
C THR A 17 13.63 -24.31 -9.94
N ILE A 18 13.25 -24.69 -11.17
CA ILE A 18 13.77 -25.87 -11.89
C ILE A 18 15.17 -25.65 -12.51
N GLY A 19 15.77 -24.46 -12.33
CA GLY A 19 17.09 -24.11 -12.86
C GLY A 19 18.24 -24.85 -12.16
N ARG A 20 19.41 -24.89 -12.81
CA ARG A 20 20.68 -25.31 -12.19
C ARG A 20 21.61 -24.09 -12.06
N PRO A 21 22.02 -23.70 -10.83
CA PRO A 21 21.59 -24.22 -9.53
C PRO A 21 20.17 -23.80 -9.17
N PRO A 22 19.41 -24.61 -8.42
CA PRO A 22 18.05 -24.27 -8.02
C PRO A 22 18.08 -23.18 -6.96
N TYR A 23 17.26 -22.15 -7.14
CA TYR A 23 17.13 -21.05 -6.19
C TYR A 23 15.67 -20.88 -5.77
N TRP A 24 15.44 -20.19 -4.66
CA TRP A 24 14.11 -19.85 -4.17
C TRP A 24 13.63 -18.57 -4.84
N ALA A 25 12.45 -18.62 -5.47
CA ALA A 25 11.78 -17.47 -6.04
C ALA A 25 10.49 -17.19 -5.27
N TYR A 26 10.19 -15.91 -5.03
CA TYR A 26 8.91 -15.51 -4.44
C TYR A 26 7.91 -15.23 -5.56
N VAL A 27 6.76 -15.90 -5.51
CA VAL A 27 5.65 -15.73 -6.47
C VAL A 27 4.49 -15.09 -5.73
N PRO A 28 4.09 -13.85 -6.06
CA PRO A 28 2.96 -13.20 -5.42
C PRO A 28 1.65 -13.92 -5.76
N ASN A 29 0.68 -13.86 -4.85
CA ASN A 29 -0.68 -14.33 -5.13
C ASN A 29 -1.33 -13.41 -6.18
N PRO A 30 -2.19 -13.93 -7.08
CA PRO A 30 -2.86 -13.13 -8.09
C PRO A 30 -3.74 -12.07 -7.44
N LEU A 31 -3.65 -10.84 -7.94
CA LEU A 31 -4.51 -9.72 -7.54
C LEU A 31 -5.77 -9.70 -8.43
N PRO A 32 -6.93 -9.29 -7.90
CA PRO A 32 -7.16 -8.85 -6.52
C PRO A 32 -7.38 -10.04 -5.56
N PRO A 33 -6.95 -9.93 -4.29
CA PRO A 33 -7.33 -10.89 -3.28
C PRO A 33 -8.85 -10.86 -3.06
N LYS A 34 -9.43 -11.95 -2.60
CA LYS A 34 -10.83 -11.94 -2.14
C LYS A 34 -10.92 -11.09 -0.87
N ILE A 35 -11.59 -9.96 -0.96
CA ILE A 35 -11.87 -9.07 0.17
C ILE A 35 -13.36 -9.25 0.49
N GLU A 36 -13.65 -9.75 1.69
CA GLU A 36 -15.01 -9.77 2.22
C GLU A 36 -15.42 -8.33 2.57
N VAL A 37 -16.47 -7.83 1.94
CA VAL A 37 -16.98 -6.48 2.21
C VAL A 37 -17.97 -6.56 3.35
N ASP A 38 -17.51 -6.22 4.55
CA ASP A 38 -18.37 -6.00 5.70
C ASP A 38 -18.83 -4.53 5.77
N TRP A 39 -19.92 -4.28 6.47
CA TRP A 39 -20.46 -2.94 6.73
C TRP A 39 -19.44 -2.04 7.43
N GLU A 40 -18.63 -2.59 8.34
CA GLU A 40 -17.54 -1.84 8.98
C GLU A 40 -16.49 -1.39 7.95
N LEU A 41 -16.09 -2.27 7.03
CA LEU A 41 -15.16 -1.90 5.97
C LEU A 41 -15.75 -0.83 5.04
N ALA A 42 -17.03 -0.96 4.68
CA ALA A 42 -17.72 0.02 3.84
C ALA A 42 -17.80 1.40 4.51
N ASP A 43 -18.11 1.45 5.81
CA ASP A 43 -18.14 2.70 6.59
C ASP A 43 -16.75 3.34 6.69
N LEU A 44 -15.71 2.54 6.96
CA LEU A 44 -14.32 3.03 7.00
C LEU A 44 -13.88 3.61 5.66
N VAL A 45 -14.18 2.93 4.54
CA VAL A 45 -13.84 3.41 3.19
C VAL A 45 -14.60 4.70 2.88
N SER A 46 -15.87 4.80 3.26
CA SER A 46 -16.67 6.01 3.07
C SER A 46 -16.10 7.21 3.84
N LYS A 47 -15.78 7.01 5.13
CA LYS A 47 -15.14 8.03 5.97
C LYS A 47 -13.79 8.47 5.40
N ALA A 48 -12.97 7.52 4.95
CA ALA A 48 -11.69 7.83 4.31
C ALA A 48 -11.89 8.66 3.03
N GLY A 49 -12.87 8.31 2.20
CA GLY A 49 -13.22 9.04 0.98
C GLY A 49 -13.64 10.49 1.27
N ILE A 50 -14.47 10.72 2.29
CA ILE A 50 -14.89 12.06 2.71
C ILE A 50 -13.68 12.90 3.13
N LYS A 51 -12.80 12.34 3.98
CA LYS A 51 -11.60 13.05 4.46
C LYS A 51 -10.62 13.38 3.34
N LEU A 52 -10.47 12.50 2.36
CA LEU A 52 -9.67 12.78 1.18
C LEU A 52 -10.29 13.89 0.30
N GLY A 53 -11.62 13.91 0.18
CA GLY A 53 -12.36 14.98 -0.49
C GLY A 53 -12.18 16.34 0.19
N GLU A 54 -12.30 16.39 1.53
CA GLU A 54 -12.04 17.59 2.33
C GLU A 54 -10.62 18.14 2.09
N LEU A 55 -9.61 17.26 2.09
CA LEU A 55 -8.23 17.62 1.82
C LEU A 55 -8.05 18.17 0.39
N SER A 56 -8.67 17.54 -0.61
CA SER A 56 -8.63 17.99 -2.00
C SER A 56 -9.22 19.39 -2.15
N GLY A 57 -10.38 19.64 -1.54
CA GLY A 57 -11.01 20.96 -1.53
C GLY A 57 -10.16 22.03 -0.85
N ALA A 58 -9.62 21.73 0.33
CA ALA A 58 -8.73 22.64 1.05
C ALA A 58 -7.44 22.93 0.25
N GLY A 59 -6.90 21.92 -0.43
CA GLY A 59 -5.74 22.05 -1.32
C GLY A 59 -5.99 22.98 -2.52
N GLN A 60 -7.17 22.91 -3.14
CA GLN A 60 -7.53 23.77 -4.28
C GLN A 60 -7.80 25.22 -3.88
N LEU A 61 -8.30 25.46 -2.67
CA LEU A 61 -8.57 26.81 -2.16
C LEU A 61 -7.32 27.54 -1.67
N LEU A 62 -6.17 26.86 -1.60
CA LEU A 62 -4.92 27.45 -1.14
C LEU A 62 -4.32 28.40 -2.20
N PRO A 63 -4.12 29.69 -1.88
CA PRO A 63 -3.59 30.67 -2.83
C PRO A 63 -2.17 30.36 -3.32
N ASN A 64 -1.40 29.62 -2.52
CA ASN A 64 -0.04 29.22 -2.85
C ASN A 64 0.16 27.71 -2.60
N PRO A 65 0.12 26.87 -3.65
CA PRO A 65 0.25 25.42 -3.53
C PRO A 65 1.65 24.95 -3.10
N HIS A 66 2.69 25.79 -3.26
CA HIS A 66 4.05 25.44 -2.81
C HIS A 66 4.17 25.25 -1.29
N LEU A 67 3.19 25.75 -0.53
CA LEU A 67 3.11 25.55 0.92
C LEU A 67 2.78 24.11 1.32
N LEU A 68 2.17 23.31 0.44
CA LEU A 68 1.86 21.89 0.72
C LEU A 68 2.95 20.95 0.18
N ILE A 69 3.50 21.25 -0.99
CA ILE A 69 4.42 20.34 -1.70
C ILE A 69 5.71 20.11 -0.90
N SER A 70 6.33 21.19 -0.40
CA SER A 70 7.65 21.10 0.25
C SER A 70 7.61 20.46 1.66
N PRO A 71 6.71 20.85 2.58
CA PRO A 71 6.70 20.27 3.93
C PRO A 71 5.97 18.92 4.04
N LEU A 72 4.88 18.70 3.28
CA LEU A 72 4.08 17.47 3.43
C LEU A 72 4.60 16.35 2.52
N LEU A 73 4.69 16.60 1.22
CA LEU A 73 5.04 15.58 0.22
C LEU A 73 6.51 15.14 0.33
N ILE A 74 7.43 16.11 0.37
CA ILE A 74 8.87 15.82 0.29
C ILE A 74 9.43 15.38 1.63
N ARG A 75 8.96 15.94 2.75
CA ARG A 75 9.63 15.81 4.04
C ARG A 75 8.94 14.88 5.03
N ARG A 76 7.61 14.87 5.06
CA ARG A 76 6.87 14.11 6.07
C ARG A 76 6.57 12.69 5.60
N GLU A 77 6.11 12.51 4.36
CA GLU A 77 5.80 11.17 3.83
C GLU A 77 7.07 10.36 3.56
N SER A 78 8.13 10.98 3.00
CA SER A 78 9.39 10.29 2.71
C SER A 78 10.10 9.76 3.96
N VAL A 79 10.14 10.56 5.02
CA VAL A 79 10.78 10.19 6.30
C VAL A 79 9.96 9.12 7.02
N THR A 80 8.64 9.14 6.90
CA THR A 80 7.77 8.15 7.54
C THR A 80 7.73 6.82 6.77
N SER A 81 8.05 6.84 5.48
CA SER A 81 8.05 5.67 4.58
C SER A 81 9.45 5.09 4.31
N SER A 82 10.45 5.40 5.15
CA SER A 82 11.82 4.85 5.10
C SER A 82 12.01 3.77 6.16
#